data_AF-A0A834MVK0-F1
#
_entry.id   AF-A0A834MVK0-F1
#
_cell.length_a   1.000
_cell.length_b   1.000
_cell.length_c   1.000
_cell.angle_alpha   90.00
_cell.angle_beta   90.00
_cell.angle_gamma   90.00
#
_symmetry.space_group_name_H-M   'P 1'
#
loop_
_entity.id
_entity.type
_entity.pdbx_description
1 polymer ?
#
loop_
_entity_poly.entity_id
_entity_poly.type
_entity_poly.pdbx_seq_one_letter_code
_entity_poly.pdbx_strand_id
1 'polypeptide(L)'
;MGIDINHKHDRKVRRTEPKSQDVYLRLLVKLYRFLARRTNAKFNQIILKRLFMSKIHRPPISLARIVRFMKKTGRENCIAVIVGTVTDDARIFEVPKLTVCALRITEKARGRILKAGGEIITFDQLALRSPTGKKTVLMQGRRNAREAVKHFGPAPGVPHSHTKPLVLSKGRKFERARGRRPFILLV
;
A
#
# COMPACT_ATOMS: atom_id res chain seq x y z
N MET A 1 0.82 -49.98 2.64
CA MET A 1 -0.34 -49.24 3.19
C MET A 1 -0.35 -47.85 2.59
N GLY A 2 -1.41 -47.47 1.87
CA GLY A 2 -1.61 -46.09 1.44
C GLY A 2 -2.14 -45.26 2.62
N ILE A 3 -1.59 -44.06 2.81
CA ILE A 3 -2.08 -43.13 3.83
C ILE A 3 -3.13 -42.24 3.18
N ASP A 4 -4.38 -42.30 3.66
CA ASP A 4 -5.46 -41.43 3.20
C ASP A 4 -5.30 -40.03 3.82
N ILE A 5 -4.56 -39.17 3.10
CA ILE A 5 -4.36 -37.77 3.46
C ILE A 5 -4.91 -36.83 2.38
N ASN A 6 -5.53 -35.75 2.83
CA ASN A 6 -6.09 -34.73 1.95
C ASN A 6 -5.00 -33.74 1.49
N HIS A 7 -4.61 -33.84 0.23
CA HIS A 7 -3.55 -33.03 -0.39
C HIS A 7 -4.03 -31.67 -0.95
N LYS A 8 -5.30 -31.29 -0.77
CA LYS A 8 -5.92 -30.12 -1.42
C LYS A 8 -5.22 -28.78 -1.10
N HIS A 9 -4.60 -28.67 0.06
CA HIS A 9 -4.03 -27.41 0.58
C HIS A 9 -2.53 -27.44 0.85
N ASP A 10 -1.82 -28.48 0.40
CA ASP A 10 -0.38 -28.61 0.59
C ASP A 10 0.39 -27.48 -0.08
N ARG A 11 -0.04 -27.10 -1.29
CA ARG A 11 0.54 -25.98 -2.03
C ARG A 11 0.04 -24.64 -1.48
N LYS A 12 0.87 -23.99 -0.67
CA LYS A 12 0.61 -22.65 -0.14
C LYS A 12 0.82 -21.55 -1.20
N VAL A 13 -0.25 -20.82 -1.55
CA VAL A 13 -0.20 -19.73 -2.52
C VAL A 13 0.40 -18.47 -1.89
N ARG A 14 1.72 -18.27 -2.07
CA ARG A 14 2.44 -17.08 -1.63
C ARG A 14 3.60 -16.77 -2.56
N ARG A 15 4.02 -15.51 -2.59
CA ARG A 15 5.23 -15.11 -3.32
C ARG A 15 6.47 -15.36 -2.47
N THR A 16 7.41 -16.09 -3.03
CA THR A 16 8.75 -16.35 -2.46
C THR A 16 9.81 -15.38 -2.98
N GLU A 17 9.52 -14.72 -4.11
CA GLU A 17 10.38 -13.76 -4.80
C GLU A 17 9.56 -12.69 -5.53
N PRO A 18 10.13 -11.54 -5.92
CA PRO A 18 9.42 -10.57 -6.73
C PRO A 18 9.29 -11.09 -8.17
N LYS A 19 8.10 -11.00 -8.75
CA LYS A 19 7.87 -11.32 -10.19
C LYS A 19 8.61 -10.36 -11.15
N SER A 20 9.06 -9.21 -10.66
CA SER A 20 9.76 -8.21 -11.47
C SER A 20 11.21 -8.63 -11.75
N GLN A 21 11.69 -8.31 -12.95
CA GLN A 21 13.07 -8.54 -13.39
C GLN A 21 14.00 -7.35 -13.06
N ASP A 22 13.50 -6.30 -12.40
CA ASP A 22 14.30 -5.13 -12.00
C ASP A 22 15.47 -5.55 -11.08
N VAL A 23 16.69 -5.26 -11.52
CA VAL A 23 17.94 -5.61 -10.85
C VAL A 23 18.04 -4.92 -9.49
N TYR A 24 17.67 -3.64 -9.38
CA TYR A 24 17.77 -2.89 -8.12
C TYR A 24 16.84 -3.44 -7.06
N LEU A 25 15.61 -3.81 -7.45
CA LEU A 25 14.67 -4.46 -6.55
C LEU A 25 15.19 -5.82 -6.07
N ARG A 26 15.83 -6.59 -6.96
CA ARG A 26 16.43 -7.89 -6.62
C ARG A 26 17.60 -7.77 -5.66
N LEU A 27 18.44 -6.74 -5.81
CA LEU A 27 19.53 -6.45 -4.87
C LEU A 27 18.98 -6.12 -3.48
N LEU A 28 17.97 -5.26 -3.38
CA LEU A 28 17.30 -4.96 -2.11
C LEU A 28 16.67 -6.22 -1.48
N VAL A 29 16.07 -7.09 -2.30
CA VAL A 29 15.54 -8.38 -1.83
C VAL A 29 16.64 -9.27 -1.28
N LYS A 30 17.80 -9.38 -1.94
CA LYS A 30 18.94 -10.16 -1.43
C LYS A 30 19.39 -9.64 -0.07
N LEU A 31 19.53 -8.32 0.07
CA LEU A 31 19.89 -7.65 1.33
C LEU A 31 18.87 -7.95 2.45
N TYR A 32 17.57 -7.73 2.20
CA TYR A 32 16.55 -7.98 3.23
C TYR A 32 16.31 -9.46 3.51
N ARG A 33 16.62 -10.37 2.57
CA ARG A 33 16.60 -11.82 2.80
C ARG A 33 17.73 -12.23 3.75
N PHE A 34 18.92 -11.63 3.61
CA PHE A 34 20.01 -11.82 4.56
C PHE A 34 19.64 -11.29 5.95
N LEU A 35 19.18 -10.05 6.04
CA LEU A 35 18.79 -9.44 7.32
C LEU A 35 17.67 -10.20 8.01
N ALA A 36 16.60 -10.57 7.28
CA ALA A 36 15.47 -11.29 7.85
C ALA A 36 15.87 -12.66 8.42
N ARG A 37 16.89 -13.31 7.84
CA ARG A 37 17.42 -14.59 8.34
C ARG A 37 18.34 -14.42 9.55
N ARG A 38 19.14 -13.36 9.61
CA ARG A 38 20.21 -13.20 10.62
C ARG A 38 19.83 -12.37 11.85
N THR A 39 18.84 -11.49 11.77
CA THR A 39 18.54 -10.51 12.84
C THR A 39 17.33 -10.86 13.70
N ASN A 40 16.55 -11.90 13.35
CA ASN A 40 15.29 -12.29 14.00
C ASN A 40 14.23 -11.17 14.15
N ALA A 41 14.44 -10.00 13.55
CA ALA A 41 13.51 -8.87 13.61
C ALA A 41 12.30 -9.08 12.68
N LYS A 42 11.09 -9.06 13.24
CA LYS A 42 9.83 -9.14 12.46
C LYS A 42 9.73 -8.04 11.40
N PHE A 43 10.31 -6.88 11.66
CA PHE A 43 10.37 -5.74 10.73
C PHE A 43 10.97 -6.15 9.36
N ASN A 44 12.14 -6.80 9.36
CA ASN A 44 12.83 -7.22 8.14
C ASN A 44 12.05 -8.27 7.37
N GLN A 45 11.42 -9.22 8.08
CA GLN A 45 10.53 -10.21 7.46
C GLN A 45 9.33 -9.55 6.77
N ILE A 46 8.77 -8.49 7.36
CA ILE A 46 7.65 -7.73 6.78
C ILE A 46 8.10 -6.93 5.55
N ILE A 47 9.27 -6.26 5.60
CA ILE A 47 9.82 -5.54 4.44
C ILE A 47 10.06 -6.51 3.28
N LEU A 48 10.71 -7.65 3.54
CA LEU A 48 10.97 -8.67 2.52
C LEU A 48 9.67 -9.13 1.84
N LYS A 49 8.64 -9.47 2.64
CA LYS A 49 7.31 -9.82 2.12
C LYS A 49 6.68 -8.70 1.28
N ARG A 50 6.89 -7.44 1.67
CA ARG A 50 6.38 -6.28 0.94
C ARG A 50 7.13 -6.01 -0.36
N LEU A 51 8.44 -6.27 -0.43
CA LEU A 51 9.21 -6.15 -1.67
C LEU A 51 8.70 -7.13 -2.74
N PHE A 52 8.18 -8.29 -2.35
CA PHE A 52 7.57 -9.27 -3.27
C PHE A 52 6.19 -8.88 -3.80
N MET A 53 5.50 -7.95 -3.13
CA MET A 53 4.13 -7.57 -3.49
C MET A 53 4.06 -6.94 -4.88
N SER A 54 2.96 -7.17 -5.59
CA SER A 54 2.68 -6.49 -6.86
C SER A 54 2.41 -5.00 -6.64
N LYS A 55 2.46 -4.21 -7.72
CA LYS A 55 2.16 -2.77 -7.70
C LYS A 55 0.78 -2.47 -7.09
N ILE A 56 -0.22 -3.31 -7.39
CA ILE A 56 -1.57 -3.23 -6.83
C ILE A 56 -1.58 -3.29 -5.29
N HIS A 57 -0.76 -4.17 -4.70
CA HIS A 57 -0.69 -4.34 -3.24
C HIS A 57 0.33 -3.43 -2.55
N ARG A 58 1.06 -2.62 -3.33
CA ARG A 58 1.91 -1.50 -2.92
C ARG A 58 1.35 -0.17 -3.45
N PRO A 59 0.13 0.23 -3.05
CA PRO A 59 -0.46 1.49 -3.50
C PRO A 59 0.38 2.69 -3.06
N PRO A 60 0.37 3.79 -3.84
CA PRO A 60 1.05 5.01 -3.44
C PRO A 60 0.46 5.58 -2.15
N ILE A 61 1.29 6.29 -1.40
CA ILE A 61 0.89 7.01 -0.18
C ILE A 61 1.10 8.51 -0.39
N SER A 62 0.13 9.32 0.02
CA SER A 62 0.25 10.78 -0.04
C SER A 62 1.01 11.34 1.16
N LEU A 63 1.69 12.48 0.96
CA LEU A 63 2.34 13.22 2.05
C LEU A 63 1.39 13.50 3.22
N ALA A 64 0.15 13.87 2.93
CA ALA A 64 -0.86 14.11 3.96
C ALA A 64 -1.09 12.94 4.90
N ARG A 65 -1.12 11.74 4.34
CA ARG A 65 -1.29 10.54 5.13
C ARG A 65 -0.07 10.25 5.98
N ILE A 66 1.15 10.48 5.45
CA ILE A 66 2.40 10.34 6.21
C ILE A 66 2.41 11.29 7.41
N VAL A 67 2.14 12.58 7.18
CA VAL A 67 2.07 13.60 8.24
C VAL A 67 1.08 13.21 9.33
N ARG A 68 -0.13 12.77 8.96
CA ARG A 68 -1.16 12.34 9.92
C ARG A 68 -0.73 11.13 10.75
N PHE A 69 0.04 10.20 10.17
CA PHE A 69 0.55 9.03 10.90
C PHE A 69 1.71 9.37 11.82
N MET A 70 2.51 10.38 11.48
CA MET A 70 3.65 10.83 12.27
C MET A 70 3.27 11.77 13.40
N LYS A 71 2.17 12.53 13.26
CA LYS A 71 1.60 13.35 14.35
C LYS A 71 1.00 12.52 15.51
N LYS A 72 0.96 11.19 15.44
CA LYS A 72 0.44 10.37 16.53
C LYS A 72 1.45 10.31 17.68
N THR A 73 0.95 10.29 18.91
CA THR A 73 1.75 10.23 20.14
C THR A 73 2.77 9.08 20.11
N GLY A 74 4.00 9.36 20.57
CA GLY A 74 5.08 8.37 20.66
C GLY A 74 5.81 8.07 19.34
N ARG A 75 5.66 8.92 18.32
CA ARG A 75 6.31 8.76 16.99
C ARG A 75 7.23 9.91 16.60
N GLU A 76 7.65 10.67 17.60
CA GLU A 76 8.63 11.72 17.42
C GLU A 76 9.96 11.11 16.98
N ASN A 77 10.65 11.79 16.07
CA ASN A 77 11.96 11.38 15.53
C ASN A 77 11.99 9.97 14.92
N CYS A 78 10.83 9.43 14.53
CA CYS A 78 10.73 8.14 13.87
C CYS A 78 10.84 8.26 12.35
N ILE A 79 11.43 7.24 11.72
CA ILE A 79 11.58 7.17 10.27
C ILE A 79 10.30 6.62 9.63
N ALA A 80 9.75 7.34 8.65
CA ALA A 80 8.60 6.91 7.86
C ALA A 80 9.02 5.86 6.83
N VAL A 81 8.67 4.58 7.01
CA VAL A 81 9.07 3.51 6.11
C VAL A 81 7.91 3.06 5.23
N ILE A 82 8.04 3.28 3.92
CA ILE A 82 7.02 2.96 2.92
C ILE A 82 7.63 2.10 1.80
N VAL A 83 7.22 0.84 1.71
CA VAL A 83 7.57 -0.01 0.57
C VAL A 83 6.61 0.28 -0.59
N GLY A 84 6.86 1.38 -1.29
CA GLY A 84 6.00 1.89 -2.37
C GLY A 84 6.40 3.28 -2.83
N THR A 85 5.47 3.97 -3.47
CA THR A 85 5.67 5.32 -4.00
C THR A 85 5.07 6.37 -3.05
N VAL A 86 5.80 7.46 -2.81
CA VAL A 86 5.30 8.63 -2.08
C VAL A 86 4.92 9.72 -3.07
N THR A 87 3.67 10.17 -3.01
CA THR A 87 3.09 11.21 -3.88
C THR A 87 2.84 12.50 -3.11
N ASP A 88 2.95 13.62 -3.81
CA ASP A 88 2.61 14.93 -3.25
C ASP A 88 1.10 15.05 -2.94
N ASP A 89 0.77 15.97 -2.04
CA ASP A 89 -0.60 16.36 -1.71
C ASP A 89 -0.68 17.88 -1.57
N ALA A 90 -1.14 18.55 -2.62
CA ALA A 90 -1.20 20.02 -2.69
C ALA A 90 -2.17 20.65 -1.67
N ARG A 91 -3.06 19.86 -1.07
CA ARG A 91 -4.06 20.35 -0.09
C ARG A 91 -3.46 20.67 1.26
N ILE A 92 -2.27 20.16 1.55
CA ILE A 92 -1.52 20.53 2.74
C ILE A 92 -0.59 21.66 2.35
N PHE A 93 -0.51 22.68 3.19
CA PHE A 93 0.42 23.79 3.00
C PHE A 93 1.75 23.50 3.69
N GLU A 94 1.70 23.14 4.97
CA GLU A 94 2.89 22.92 5.80
C GLU A 94 3.24 21.43 5.93
N VAL A 95 4.49 21.11 5.61
CA VAL A 95 5.06 19.77 5.79
C VAL A 95 6.05 19.86 6.97
N PRO A 96 5.87 19.09 8.05
CA PRO A 96 6.83 19.04 9.14
C PRO A 96 8.14 18.39 8.69
N LYS A 97 9.22 18.62 9.44
CA LYS A 97 10.49 17.93 9.25
C LYS A 97 10.29 16.42 9.41
N LEU A 98 10.55 15.66 8.35
CA LEU A 98 10.30 14.22 8.28
C LEU A 98 11.48 13.49 7.66
N THR A 99 11.84 12.35 8.23
CA THR A 99 12.76 11.39 7.61
C THR A 99 11.94 10.29 6.94
N VAL A 100 12.01 10.18 5.62
CA VAL A 100 11.17 9.28 4.82
C VAL A 100 12.02 8.27 4.05
N CYS A 101 11.77 6.99 4.27
CA CYS A 101 12.31 5.88 3.49
C CYS A 101 11.27 5.34 2.51
N ALA A 102 11.56 5.37 1.22
CA ALA A 102 10.65 4.85 0.19
C ALA A 102 11.37 4.25 -1.03
N LEU A 103 10.66 3.47 -1.84
CA LEU A 103 11.21 2.95 -3.11
C LEU A 103 11.25 4.04 -4.19
N ARG A 104 10.22 4.89 -4.24
CA ARG A 104 10.15 6.01 -5.18
C ARG A 104 9.45 7.18 -4.50
N ILE A 105 9.95 8.38 -4.74
CA ILE A 105 9.30 9.62 -4.32
C ILE A 105 9.09 10.48 -5.55
N THR A 106 7.89 11.03 -5.71
CA THR A 106 7.61 12.00 -6.79
C THR A 106 8.40 13.28 -6.58
N GLU A 107 8.83 13.93 -7.66
CA GLU A 107 9.70 15.11 -7.61
C GLU A 107 9.13 16.25 -6.76
N LYS A 108 7.84 16.58 -6.93
CA LYS A 108 7.14 17.58 -6.10
C LYS A 108 7.17 17.22 -4.61
N ALA A 109 6.92 15.95 -4.27
CA ALA A 109 6.98 15.50 -2.89
C ALA A 109 8.41 15.58 -2.33
N ARG A 110 9.42 15.24 -3.14
CA ARG A 110 10.83 15.34 -2.78
C ARG A 110 11.22 16.79 -2.47
N GLY A 111 10.87 17.73 -3.35
CA GLY A 111 11.15 19.16 -3.14
C GLY A 111 10.53 19.71 -1.85
N ARG A 112 9.28 19.31 -1.54
CA ARG A 112 8.60 19.75 -0.32
C ARG A 112 9.19 19.17 0.96
N ILE A 113 9.58 17.90 0.97
CA ILE A 113 10.23 17.27 2.13
C ILE A 113 11.59 17.94 2.39
N LEU A 114 12.39 18.14 1.34
CA LEU A 114 13.71 18.78 1.47
C LEU A 114 13.59 20.25 1.89
N LYS A 115 12.62 20.99 1.33
CA LYS A 115 12.34 22.38 1.74
C LYS A 115 11.95 22.50 3.22
N ALA A 116 11.27 21.50 3.76
CA ALA A 116 10.94 21.42 5.20
C ALA A 116 12.13 21.01 6.08
N GLY A 117 13.34 20.85 5.52
CA GLY A 117 14.53 20.35 6.21
C GLY A 117 14.45 18.86 6.55
N GLY A 118 13.53 18.12 5.92
CA GLY A 118 13.41 16.68 6.04
C GLY A 118 14.45 15.93 5.22
N GLU A 119 14.52 14.62 5.44
CA GLU A 119 15.51 13.75 4.79
C GLU A 119 14.81 12.60 4.05
N ILE A 120 15.35 12.24 2.89
CA ILE A 120 14.86 11.14 2.07
C ILE A 120 15.94 10.06 2.02
N ILE A 121 15.57 8.86 2.43
CA ILE A 121 16.49 7.72 2.61
C ILE A 121 16.04 6.56 1.70
N THR A 122 17.00 5.79 1.20
CA THR A 122 16.75 4.54 0.48
C THR A 122 16.74 3.33 1.42
N PHE A 123 16.28 2.17 0.93
CA PHE A 123 16.16 0.97 1.77
C PHE A 123 17.52 0.37 2.19
N ASP A 124 18.55 0.55 1.38
CA ASP A 124 19.94 0.21 1.70
C ASP A 124 20.51 1.10 2.81
N GLN A 125 20.34 2.43 2.72
CA GLN A 125 20.71 3.37 3.77
C GLN A 125 19.93 3.12 5.08
N LEU A 126 18.64 2.79 4.99
CA LEU A 126 17.83 2.43 6.15
C LEU A 126 18.38 1.18 6.85
N ALA A 127 18.81 0.18 6.08
CA ALA A 127 19.40 -1.04 6.61
C ALA A 127 20.70 -0.77 7.38
N LEU A 128 21.51 0.20 6.95
CA LEU A 128 22.72 0.63 7.67
C LEU A 128 22.37 1.37 8.96
N ARG A 129 21.41 2.31 8.93
CA ARG A 129 21.03 3.13 10.10
C ARG A 129 20.27 2.35 11.16
N SER A 130 19.42 1.42 10.75
CA SER A 130 18.48 0.73 11.64
C SER A 130 18.24 -0.71 11.16
N PRO A 131 19.26 -1.59 11.27
CA PRO A 131 19.19 -2.97 10.79
C PRO A 131 18.12 -3.80 11.50
N THR A 132 17.72 -3.41 12.71
CA THR A 132 16.64 -4.04 13.49
C THR A 132 15.27 -3.36 13.31
N GLY A 133 15.20 -2.21 12.63
CA GLY A 133 13.97 -1.42 12.47
C GLY A 133 13.57 -0.58 13.69
N LYS A 134 14.50 -0.31 14.62
CA LYS A 134 14.25 0.59 15.77
C LYS A 134 13.83 1.98 15.31
N LYS A 135 12.89 2.62 16.03
CA LYS A 135 12.34 3.96 15.73
C LYS A 135 11.83 4.12 14.28
N THR A 136 11.25 3.06 13.71
CA THR A 136 10.63 3.12 12.39
C THR A 136 9.11 2.98 12.47
N VAL A 137 8.40 3.71 11.62
CA VAL A 137 6.95 3.61 11.47
C VAL A 137 6.66 3.10 10.07
N LEU A 138 6.28 1.82 10.02
CA LEU A 138 6.01 1.11 8.79
C LEU A 138 4.57 1.39 8.31
N MET A 139 4.43 2.05 7.16
CA MET A 139 3.13 2.51 6.64
C MET A 139 2.73 1.79 5.35
N GLN A 140 1.42 1.80 5.03
CA GLN A 140 0.88 1.35 3.75
C GLN A 140 -0.17 2.32 3.24
N GLY A 141 -0.20 2.49 1.91
CA GLY A 141 -1.30 3.19 1.23
C GLY A 141 -2.61 2.39 1.29
N ARG A 142 -3.72 3.05 0.92
CA ARG A 142 -5.05 2.43 0.92
C ARG A 142 -5.21 1.49 -0.29
N ARG A 143 -5.30 0.18 -0.04
CA ARG A 143 -5.44 -0.85 -1.09
C ARG A 143 -6.81 -0.83 -1.81
N ASN A 144 -7.85 -0.43 -1.08
CA ASN A 144 -9.24 -0.47 -1.54
C ASN A 144 -9.70 0.81 -2.23
N ALA A 145 -8.81 1.78 -2.46
CA ALA A 145 -9.16 3.06 -3.08
C ALA A 145 -9.36 2.97 -4.62
N ARG A 146 -8.99 1.84 -5.22
CA ARG A 146 -9.02 1.67 -6.68
C ARG A 146 -10.45 1.48 -7.18
N GLU A 147 -10.71 1.95 -8.39
CA GLU A 147 -12.02 1.83 -9.04
C GLU A 147 -12.47 0.38 -9.20
N ALA A 148 -11.57 -0.52 -9.61
CA ALA A 148 -11.87 -1.96 -9.72
C ALA A 148 -12.47 -2.54 -8.44
N VAL A 149 -12.04 -2.08 -7.26
CA VAL A 149 -12.54 -2.59 -5.97
C VAL A 149 -14.00 -2.16 -5.71
N LYS A 150 -14.47 -1.08 -6.35
CA LYS A 150 -15.87 -0.63 -6.24
C LYS A 150 -16.85 -1.55 -6.99
N HIS A 151 -16.35 -2.34 -7.94
CA HIS A 151 -17.14 -3.30 -8.72
C HIS A 151 -17.15 -4.70 -8.10
N PHE A 152 -16.36 -4.93 -7.05
CA PHE A 152 -16.34 -6.19 -6.32
C PHE A 152 -17.36 -6.16 -5.18
N GLY A 153 -17.94 -7.33 -4.89
CA GLY A 153 -18.93 -7.49 -3.82
C GLY A 153 -20.19 -8.18 -4.34
N PRO A 154 -21.29 -8.14 -3.56
CA PRO A 154 -22.59 -8.62 -3.98
C PRO A 154 -23.02 -7.97 -5.30
N ALA A 155 -23.77 -8.70 -6.12
CA ALA A 155 -24.16 -8.20 -7.44
C ALA A 155 -24.90 -6.84 -7.35
N PRO A 156 -24.70 -5.92 -8.31
CA PRO A 156 -25.44 -4.67 -8.37
C PRO A 156 -26.93 -4.94 -8.64
N GLY A 157 -27.77 -4.89 -7.59
CA GLY A 157 -29.20 -5.21 -7.69
C GLY A 157 -29.72 -6.09 -6.55
N VAL A 158 -28.82 -6.75 -5.82
CA VAL A 158 -29.16 -7.42 -4.56
C VAL A 158 -29.51 -6.35 -3.50
N PRO A 159 -30.54 -6.57 -2.65
CA PRO A 159 -30.86 -5.65 -1.56
C PRO A 159 -29.62 -5.31 -0.72
N HIS A 160 -29.50 -4.04 -0.32
CA HIS A 160 -28.35 -3.51 0.45
C HIS A 160 -26.98 -3.58 -0.26
N SER A 161 -26.93 -3.91 -1.55
CA SER A 161 -25.69 -3.86 -2.33
C SER A 161 -25.39 -2.44 -2.82
N HIS A 162 -24.19 -1.95 -2.51
CA HIS A 162 -23.66 -0.67 -3.00
C HIS A 162 -22.58 -0.84 -4.08
N THR A 163 -22.47 -2.04 -4.66
CA THR A 163 -21.50 -2.34 -5.72
C THR A 163 -21.78 -1.48 -6.95
N LYS A 164 -20.74 -0.80 -7.46
CA LYS A 164 -20.84 0.03 -8.65
C LYS A 164 -21.13 -0.86 -9.87
N PRO A 165 -22.19 -0.62 -10.66
CA PRO A 165 -22.42 -1.37 -11.89
C PRO A 165 -21.37 -1.02 -12.96
N LEU A 166 -21.12 -1.98 -13.87
CA LEU A 166 -20.24 -1.79 -15.01
C LEU A 166 -21.02 -1.16 -16.16
N VAL A 167 -21.02 0.18 -16.21
CA VAL A 167 -21.67 0.96 -17.27
C VAL A 167 -20.64 1.66 -18.15
N LEU A 168 -20.89 1.72 -19.46
CA LEU A 168 -20.03 2.42 -20.42
C LEU A 168 -20.04 3.94 -20.21
N SER A 169 -21.21 4.50 -19.94
CA SER A 169 -21.43 5.93 -19.73
C SER A 169 -22.31 6.18 -18.51
N LYS A 170 -22.13 7.33 -17.86
CA LYS A 170 -22.93 7.73 -16.70
C LYS A 170 -23.84 8.89 -17.09
N GLY A 171 -25.14 8.73 -16.92
CA GLY A 171 -26.13 9.75 -17.26
C GLY A 171 -27.55 9.32 -16.91
N ARG A 172 -28.53 10.21 -17.11
CA ARG A 172 -29.95 9.94 -16.79
C ARG A 172 -30.51 8.69 -17.47
N LYS A 173 -30.08 8.42 -18.70
CA LYS A 173 -30.56 7.30 -19.54
C LYS A 173 -29.83 5.96 -19.29
N PHE A 174 -28.79 5.91 -18.46
CA PHE A 174 -27.97 4.71 -18.26
C PHE A 174 -28.21 4.10 -16.87
N GLU A 175 -28.82 2.90 -16.83
CA GLU A 175 -29.04 2.09 -15.62
C GLU A 175 -29.59 2.83 -14.38
N ARG A 176 -30.56 3.73 -14.61
CA ARG A 176 -31.26 4.50 -13.55
C ARG A 176 -32.78 4.29 -13.52
N ALA A 177 -33.29 3.38 -14.34
CA ALA A 177 -34.72 3.12 -14.49
C ALA A 177 -35.22 2.08 -13.48
N ARG A 178 -35.77 0.96 -13.96
CA ARG A 178 -36.31 -0.12 -13.13
C ARG A 178 -35.24 -0.69 -12.19
N GLY A 179 -35.63 -1.00 -10.95
CA GLY A 179 -34.74 -1.60 -9.94
C GLY A 179 -33.78 -0.64 -9.24
N ARG A 180 -33.82 0.67 -9.54
CA ARG A 180 -32.96 1.70 -8.91
C ARG A 180 -33.72 2.83 -8.22
N ARG A 181 -35.02 2.92 -8.45
CA ARG A 181 -35.93 3.89 -7.84
C ARG A 181 -37.24 3.22 -7.48
N PRO A 182 -37.88 3.61 -6.37
CA PRO A 182 -39.25 3.18 -6.07
C PRO A 182 -40.19 3.69 -7.17
N PHE A 183 -41.20 2.90 -7.50
CA PHE A 183 -42.25 3.32 -8.42
C PHE A 183 -43.22 4.20 -7.64
N ILE A 184 -43.27 5.50 -7.92
CA ILE A 184 -44.33 6.37 -7.40
C ILE A 184 -45.52 6.16 -8.35
N LEU A 185 -46.50 5.37 -7.91
CA LEU A 185 -47.87 5.49 -8.41
C LEU A 185 -48.38 6.84 -7.89
N LEU A 186 -48.46 7.85 -8.75
CA LEU A 186 -49.32 8.99 -8.50
C LEU A 186 -50.74 8.48 -8.65
N VAL A 187 -51.37 8.15 -7.53
CA VAL A 187 -52.83 8.04 -7.37
C VAL A 187 -53.29 9.34 -6.75
#